data_AF-A0A8H7UV64-F1
#
_entry.id   AF-A0A8H7UV64-F1
#
_cell.length_a   1.000
_cell.length_b   1.000
_cell.length_c   1.000
_cell.angle_alpha   90.00
_cell.angle_beta   90.00
_cell.angle_gamma   90.00
#
_symmetry.space_group_name_H-M   'P 1'
#
loop_
_entity.id
_entity.type
_entity.pdbx_description
1 polymer ?
#
loop_
_entity_poly.entity_id
_entity_poly.type
_entity_poly.pdbx_seq_one_letter_code
_entity_poly.pdbx_strand_id
1 'polypeptide(L)'
;MNTQQNNNASSSNEQGIRRIIDNNVAMHRSNQMVLAESMIQRPINTIKAYSAKQAEWKQWCYGKGFSDGECVTDAKLSFFLDDFVTTRGRNLRKNADGTVIPLGKESVLSYVKAISDLCTTQKALGWNPNGVARGPLVRTFINTLEKKRAQSKRNAFEDRGKNTLNDGYSKIELEKISRYFLNEKNSPLGSRDR
;
A
#
# COMPACT_ATOMS: atom_id res chain seq x y z
N MET A 1 -51.23 26.77 38.77
CA MET A 1 -51.20 25.37 38.30
C MET A 1 -50.35 25.16 37.03
N ASN A 2 -49.27 25.93 36.78
CA ASN A 2 -48.46 25.80 35.53
C ASN A 2 -47.08 25.13 35.73
N THR A 3 -46.71 24.79 36.96
CA THR A 3 -45.36 24.30 37.27
C THR A 3 -45.16 22.82 36.95
N GLN A 4 -46.24 22.04 36.89
CA GLN A 4 -46.17 20.58 36.73
C GLN A 4 -46.01 20.11 35.27
N GLN A 5 -46.52 20.89 34.30
CA GLN A 5 -46.38 20.58 32.87
C GLN A 5 -44.98 20.88 32.33
N ASN A 6 -44.31 21.95 32.81
CA ASN A 6 -42.95 22.30 32.38
C ASN A 6 -41.87 21.31 32.87
N ASN A 7 -42.07 20.70 34.04
CA ASN A 7 -41.14 19.72 34.61
C ASN A 7 -41.16 18.39 33.82
N ASN A 8 -42.33 17.96 33.35
CA ASN A 8 -42.46 16.72 32.56
C ASN A 8 -41.87 16.84 31.15
N ALA A 9 -42.01 18.01 30.51
CA ALA A 9 -41.39 18.28 29.21
C ALA A 9 -39.85 18.31 29.31
N SER A 10 -39.32 18.92 30.37
CA SER A 10 -37.87 18.96 30.65
C SER A 10 -37.30 17.58 30.96
N SER A 11 -37.99 16.79 31.80
CA SER A 11 -37.61 15.40 32.12
C SER A 11 -37.62 14.47 30.91
N SER A 12 -38.60 14.61 30.02
CA SER A 12 -38.68 13.80 28.79
C SER A 12 -37.55 14.12 27.82
N ASN A 13 -37.16 15.41 27.74
CA ASN A 13 -36.05 15.85 26.90
C ASN A 13 -34.70 15.37 27.45
N GLU A 14 -34.50 15.43 28.79
CA GLU A 14 -33.32 14.88 29.46
C GLU A 14 -33.17 13.36 29.27
N GLN A 15 -34.28 12.61 29.33
CA GLN A 15 -34.28 11.18 29.03
C GLN A 15 -33.93 10.89 27.57
N GLY A 16 -34.41 11.71 26.63
CA GLY A 16 -34.05 11.62 25.22
C GLY A 16 -32.56 11.85 24.98
N ILE A 17 -32.02 12.93 25.56
CA ILE A 17 -30.58 13.25 25.51
C ILE A 17 -29.76 12.12 26.13
N ARG A 18 -30.19 11.57 27.27
CA ARG A 18 -29.49 10.47 27.93
C ARG A 18 -29.43 9.22 27.06
N ARG A 19 -30.56 8.84 26.45
CA ARG A 19 -30.61 7.71 25.50
C ARG A 19 -29.68 7.91 24.31
N ILE A 20 -29.60 9.12 23.76
CA ILE A 20 -28.67 9.44 22.66
C ILE A 20 -27.23 9.26 23.11
N ILE A 21 -26.88 9.76 24.30
CA ILE A 21 -25.53 9.59 24.86
C ILE A 21 -25.21 8.11 25.08
N ASP A 22 -26.12 7.37 25.73
CA ASP A 22 -25.92 5.95 26.02
C ASP A 22 -25.77 5.12 24.73
N ASN A 23 -26.57 5.42 23.70
CA ASN A 23 -26.46 4.80 22.37
C ASN A 23 -25.11 5.13 21.69
N ASN A 24 -24.67 6.39 21.74
CA ASN A 24 -23.38 6.79 21.16
C ASN A 24 -22.21 6.10 21.87
N VAL A 25 -22.26 5.99 23.21
CA VAL A 25 -21.26 5.27 24.00
C VAL A 25 -21.25 3.78 23.66
N ALA A 26 -22.42 3.14 23.59
CA ALA A 26 -22.55 1.73 23.22
C ALA A 26 -21.99 1.46 21.80
N MET A 27 -22.32 2.33 20.84
CA MET A 27 -21.81 2.26 19.48
C MET A 27 -20.29 2.45 19.43
N HIS A 28 -19.74 3.42 20.16
CA HIS A 28 -18.29 3.62 20.24
C HIS A 28 -17.57 2.39 20.80
N ARG A 29 -18.11 1.80 21.89
CA ARG A 29 -17.57 0.57 22.48
C ARG A 29 -17.63 -0.61 21.50
N SER A 30 -18.74 -0.77 20.79
CA SER A 30 -18.89 -1.81 19.76
C SER A 30 -17.85 -1.64 18.65
N ASN A 31 -17.66 -0.42 18.13
CA ASN A 31 -16.64 -0.13 17.12
C ASN A 31 -15.23 -0.47 17.60
N GLN A 32 -14.88 -0.13 18.85
CA GLN A 32 -13.59 -0.50 19.45
C GLN A 32 -13.41 -2.03 19.53
N MET A 33 -14.46 -2.76 19.92
CA MET A 33 -14.41 -4.23 20.01
C MET A 33 -14.19 -4.88 18.65
N VAL A 34 -14.91 -4.41 17.62
CA VAL A 34 -14.74 -4.89 16.23
C VAL A 34 -13.31 -4.64 15.73
N LEU A 35 -12.72 -3.49 16.05
CA LEU A 35 -11.33 -3.20 15.71
C LEU A 35 -10.36 -4.15 16.41
N ALA A 36 -10.55 -4.37 17.72
CA ALA A 36 -9.70 -5.27 18.51
C ALA A 36 -9.75 -6.71 17.98
N GLU A 37 -10.96 -7.22 17.70
CA GLU A 37 -11.15 -8.56 17.13
C GLU A 37 -10.50 -8.67 15.74
N SER A 38 -10.67 -7.65 14.90
CA SER A 38 -10.01 -7.61 13.59
C SER A 38 -8.49 -7.64 13.70
N MET A 39 -7.90 -7.09 14.77
CA MET A 39 -6.46 -7.12 15.00
C MET A 39 -5.99 -8.52 15.44
N ILE A 40 -6.78 -9.21 16.25
CA ILE A 40 -6.48 -10.59 16.71
C ILE A 40 -6.52 -11.58 15.55
N GLN A 41 -7.48 -11.43 14.64
CA GLN A 41 -7.66 -12.32 13.49
C GLN A 41 -6.64 -12.09 12.36
N ARG A 42 -5.79 -11.06 12.43
CA ARG A 42 -4.80 -10.80 11.39
C ARG A 42 -3.69 -11.85 11.40
N PRO A 43 -3.21 -12.27 10.23
CA PRO A 43 -2.02 -13.09 10.15
C PRO A 43 -0.82 -12.41 10.84
N ILE A 44 -0.12 -13.16 11.70
CA ILE A 44 1.02 -12.67 12.51
C ILE A 44 2.08 -11.97 11.67
N ASN A 45 2.37 -12.51 10.48
CA ASN A 45 3.35 -11.94 9.56
C ASN A 45 2.93 -10.56 9.05
N THR A 46 1.63 -10.36 8.79
CA THR A 46 1.08 -9.08 8.36
C THR A 46 1.16 -8.07 9.50
N ILE A 47 0.85 -8.47 10.74
CA ILE A 47 1.00 -7.62 11.93
C ILE A 47 2.44 -7.13 12.03
N LYS A 48 3.41 -8.04 12.08
CA LYS A 48 4.84 -7.68 12.16
C LYS A 48 5.27 -6.74 11.04
N ALA A 49 4.88 -7.07 9.80
CA ALA A 49 5.27 -6.30 8.62
C ALA A 49 4.62 -4.90 8.57
N TYR A 50 3.40 -4.75 9.07
CA TYR A 50 2.68 -3.47 9.10
C TYR A 50 3.16 -2.62 10.27
N SER A 51 3.26 -3.19 11.47
CA SER A 51 3.72 -2.48 12.67
C SER A 51 5.08 -1.84 12.47
N ALA A 52 6.03 -2.53 11.83
CA ALA A 52 7.35 -1.96 11.53
C ALA A 52 7.25 -0.72 10.61
N LYS A 53 6.42 -0.77 9.57
CA LYS A 53 6.25 0.34 8.61
C LYS A 53 5.46 1.50 9.21
N GLN A 54 4.46 1.19 10.03
CA GLN A 54 3.72 2.18 10.80
C GLN A 54 4.63 2.87 11.82
N ALA A 55 5.53 2.14 12.49
CA ALA A 55 6.52 2.74 13.39
C ALA A 55 7.44 3.72 12.65
N GLU A 56 7.95 3.35 11.47
CA GLU A 56 8.76 4.25 10.63
C GLU A 56 7.97 5.51 10.21
N TRP A 57 6.69 5.35 9.85
CA TRP A 57 5.81 6.48 9.54
C TRP A 57 5.68 7.45 10.73
N LYS A 58 5.42 6.91 11.93
CA LYS A 58 5.28 7.71 13.15
C LYS A 58 6.57 8.47 13.47
N GLN A 59 7.70 7.78 13.40
CA GLN A 59 9.01 8.38 13.64
C GLN A 59 9.32 9.50 12.64
N TRP A 60 9.00 9.27 11.36
CA TRP A 60 9.17 10.29 10.32
C TRP A 60 8.24 11.49 10.54
N CYS A 61 6.97 11.26 10.91
CA CYS A 61 6.04 12.34 11.24
C CYS A 61 6.53 13.19 12.42
N TYR A 62 7.04 12.54 13.47
CA TYR A 62 7.63 13.21 14.62
C TYR A 62 8.83 14.06 14.21
N GLY A 63 9.73 13.52 13.38
CA GLY A 63 10.90 14.25 12.89
C GLY A 63 10.56 15.45 11.99
N LYS A 64 9.46 15.42 11.25
CA LYS A 64 9.00 16.54 10.41
C LYS A 64 8.20 17.60 11.19
N GLY A 65 7.71 17.29 12.39
CA GLY A 65 6.98 18.24 13.24
C GLY A 65 5.59 18.62 12.73
N PHE A 66 4.85 17.69 12.12
CA PHE A 66 3.49 17.98 11.63
C PHE A 66 2.52 18.28 12.78
N SER A 67 1.66 19.29 12.61
CA SER A 67 0.69 19.74 13.62
C SER A 67 -0.41 18.72 13.92
N ASP A 68 -0.80 17.93 12.92
CA ASP A 68 -1.76 16.82 13.03
C ASP A 68 -1.08 15.48 13.41
N GLY A 69 0.22 15.54 13.75
CA GLY A 69 1.02 14.40 14.20
C GLY A 69 1.04 13.26 13.17
N GLU A 70 0.63 12.08 13.63
CA GLU A 70 0.65 10.83 12.86
C GLU A 70 -0.57 10.66 11.93
N CYS A 71 -1.48 11.64 11.87
CA CYS A 71 -2.66 11.56 11.03
C CYS A 71 -2.29 11.35 9.56
N VAL A 72 -2.90 10.33 8.96
CA VAL A 72 -2.63 9.93 7.58
C VAL A 72 -3.47 10.76 6.61
N THR A 73 -2.81 11.36 5.63
CA THR A 73 -3.44 12.04 4.48
C THR A 73 -2.79 11.57 3.19
N ASP A 74 -3.47 11.71 2.04
CA ASP A 74 -2.91 11.34 0.73
C ASP A 74 -1.62 12.13 0.42
N ALA A 75 -1.63 13.44 0.71
CA ALA A 75 -0.46 14.29 0.52
C ALA A 75 0.71 13.87 1.43
N LYS A 76 0.46 13.67 2.72
CA LYS A 76 1.51 13.26 3.66
C LYS A 76 2.06 11.87 3.33
N LEU A 77 1.21 10.94 2.91
CA LEU A 77 1.65 9.63 2.44
C LEU A 77 2.51 9.75 1.19
N SER A 78 2.10 10.53 0.19
CA SER A 78 2.90 10.76 -1.01
C SER A 78 4.28 11.37 -0.68
N PHE A 79 4.32 12.32 0.26
CA PHE A 79 5.55 12.98 0.69
C PHE A 79 6.48 12.02 1.43
N PHE A 80 5.96 11.20 2.33
CA PHE A 80 6.74 10.16 3.01
C PHE A 80 7.36 9.15 2.03
N LEU A 81 6.61 8.76 0.99
CA LEU A 81 7.11 7.82 0.00
C LEU A 81 8.30 8.38 -0.78
N ASP A 82 8.28 9.68 -1.09
CA ASP A 82 9.32 10.36 -1.86
C ASP A 82 10.53 10.76 -0.99
N ASP A 83 10.30 11.39 0.15
CA ASP A 83 11.33 11.93 1.05
C ASP A 83 12.07 10.84 1.81
N PHE A 84 11.35 9.84 2.32
CA PHE A 84 11.92 8.83 3.21
C PHE A 84 12.08 7.47 2.53
N VAL A 85 11.00 6.92 1.97
CA VAL A 85 11.01 5.53 1.49
C VAL A 85 11.93 5.38 0.29
N THR A 86 11.83 6.24 -0.73
CA THR A 86 12.70 6.13 -1.91
C THR A 86 14.15 6.50 -1.63
N THR A 87 14.41 7.51 -0.79
CA THR A 87 15.77 7.95 -0.42
C THR A 87 16.54 6.87 0.35
N ARG A 88 15.86 6.18 1.27
CA ARG A 88 16.49 5.13 2.07
C ARG A 88 16.84 3.89 1.26
N GLY A 89 16.01 3.50 0.29
CA GLY A 89 16.19 2.29 -0.49
C GLY A 89 16.20 1.01 0.35
N ARG A 90 16.84 -0.06 -0.16
CA ARG A 90 16.97 -1.35 0.53
C ARG A 90 18.04 -1.27 1.62
N ASN A 91 17.64 -1.59 2.84
CA ASN A 91 18.55 -1.59 4.00
C ASN A 91 19.58 -2.74 3.97
N LEU A 92 19.18 -3.93 3.51
CA LEU A 92 19.99 -5.16 3.61
C LEU A 92 20.89 -5.42 2.40
N ARG A 93 20.63 -4.77 1.26
CA ARG A 93 21.38 -4.99 0.02
C ARG A 93 21.76 -3.64 -0.56
N LYS A 94 23.07 -3.47 -0.75
CA LYS A 94 23.67 -2.35 -1.46
C LYS A 94 24.31 -2.88 -2.74
N ASN A 95 24.53 -2.01 -3.71
CA ASN A 95 25.32 -2.38 -4.88
C ASN A 95 26.76 -2.66 -4.47
N ALA A 96 27.55 -3.29 -5.35
CA ALA A 96 28.98 -3.51 -5.13
C ALA A 96 29.72 -2.20 -4.80
N ASP A 97 29.27 -1.10 -5.40
CA ASP A 97 29.83 0.26 -5.20
C ASP A 97 29.33 0.95 -3.91
N GLY A 98 28.62 0.23 -3.04
CA GLY A 98 28.05 0.77 -1.79
C GLY A 98 26.81 1.66 -1.98
N THR A 99 26.41 1.94 -3.23
CA THR A 99 25.22 2.76 -3.52
C THR A 99 23.93 2.08 -3.09
N VAL A 100 22.96 2.89 -2.66
CA VAL A 100 21.65 2.45 -2.17
C VAL A 100 20.85 1.85 -3.32
N ILE A 101 20.38 0.61 -3.16
CA ILE A 101 19.49 -0.02 -4.14
C ILE A 101 18.08 0.56 -3.95
N PRO A 102 17.47 1.16 -4.99
CA PRO A 102 16.12 1.70 -4.87
C PRO A 102 15.11 0.59 -4.56
N LEU A 103 14.08 0.93 -3.77
CA LEU A 103 13.00 -0.01 -3.47
C LEU A 103 12.18 -0.33 -4.72
N GLY A 104 11.76 -1.59 -4.83
CA GLY A 104 10.81 -2.03 -5.85
C GLY A 104 9.39 -1.52 -5.58
N LYS A 105 8.57 -1.50 -6.63
CA LYS A 105 7.15 -1.10 -6.58
C LYS A 105 6.39 -1.86 -5.50
N GLU A 106 6.66 -3.16 -5.36
CA GLU A 106 5.99 -4.05 -4.41
C GLU A 106 6.32 -3.66 -2.96
N SER A 107 7.57 -3.27 -2.70
CA SER A 107 7.99 -2.78 -1.39
C SER A 107 7.33 -1.44 -1.07
N VAL A 108 7.27 -0.50 -2.02
CA VAL A 108 6.53 0.76 -1.86
C VAL A 108 5.04 0.51 -1.61
N LEU A 109 4.42 -0.41 -2.34
CA LEU A 109 3.03 -0.81 -2.13
C LEU A 109 2.80 -1.41 -0.74
N SER A 110 3.78 -2.12 -0.17
CA SER A 110 3.67 -2.65 1.19
C SER A 110 3.61 -1.54 2.25
N TYR A 111 4.30 -0.41 2.03
CA TYR A 111 4.14 0.80 2.87
C TYR A 111 2.76 1.42 2.71
N VAL A 112 2.32 1.60 1.47
CA VAL A 112 0.98 2.14 1.19
C VAL A 112 -0.09 1.32 1.86
N LYS A 113 -0.01 -0.02 1.81
CA LYS A 113 -0.94 -0.92 2.48
C LYS A 113 -0.92 -0.76 4.00
N ALA A 114 0.27 -0.78 4.61
CA ALA A 114 0.42 -0.64 6.06
C ALA A 114 -0.09 0.72 6.58
N ILE A 115 0.16 1.81 5.85
CA ILE A 115 -0.27 3.16 6.25
C ILE A 115 -1.75 3.39 5.92
N SER A 116 -2.26 2.79 4.85
CA SER A 116 -3.71 2.79 4.57
C SER A 116 -4.48 2.05 5.65
N ASP A 117 -3.94 0.94 6.15
CA ASP A 117 -4.49 0.21 7.29
C ASP A 117 -4.50 1.08 8.56
N LEU A 118 -3.40 1.79 8.86
CA LEU A 118 -3.34 2.77 9.95
C LEU A 118 -4.42 3.84 9.80
N CYS A 119 -4.62 4.37 8.58
CA CYS A 119 -5.66 5.35 8.30
C CYS A 119 -7.07 4.81 8.57
N THR A 120 -7.36 3.57 8.17
CA THR A 120 -8.64 2.91 8.47
C THR A 120 -8.86 2.79 9.97
N THR A 121 -7.83 2.40 10.74
CA THR A 121 -7.91 2.35 12.20
C THR A 121 -8.14 3.74 12.81
N GLN A 122 -7.41 4.78 12.36
CA GLN A 122 -7.61 6.15 12.84
C GLN A 122 -9.03 6.67 12.55
N LYS A 123 -9.61 6.31 11.41
CA LYS A 123 -10.98 6.68 11.05
C LYS A 123 -12.02 5.99 11.91
N ALA A 124 -11.85 4.69 12.14
CA ALA A 124 -12.77 3.93 12.97
C ALA A 124 -12.74 4.39 14.45
N LEU A 125 -11.61 4.92 14.90
CA LEU A 125 -11.48 5.59 16.21
C LEU A 125 -12.00 7.05 16.23
N GLY A 126 -12.36 7.61 15.07
CA GLY A 126 -12.83 8.99 14.94
C GLY A 126 -11.73 10.06 15.02
N TRP A 127 -10.45 9.67 14.93
CA TRP A 127 -9.31 10.59 15.04
C TRP A 127 -8.94 11.26 13.73
N ASN A 128 -9.19 10.59 12.60
CA ASN A 128 -8.78 11.07 11.28
C ASN A 128 -9.99 11.47 10.44
N PRO A 129 -10.27 12.79 10.28
CA PRO A 129 -11.36 13.27 9.44
C PRO A 129 -11.00 13.29 7.94
N ASN A 130 -9.76 12.96 7.57
CA ASN A 130 -9.25 13.13 6.22
C ASN A 130 -9.79 12.05 5.26
N GLY A 131 -9.61 12.32 3.96
CA GLY A 131 -9.99 11.42 2.87
C GLY A 131 -9.23 10.09 2.85
N VAL A 132 -9.33 9.35 1.75
CA VAL A 132 -8.66 8.04 1.61
C VAL A 132 -7.14 8.21 1.58
N ALA A 133 -6.39 7.38 2.32
CA ALA A 133 -4.93 7.42 2.35
C ALA A 133 -4.28 7.20 0.97
N ARG A 134 -4.81 6.27 0.17
CA ARG A 134 -4.38 6.01 -1.21
C ARG A 134 -5.21 6.80 -2.22
N GLY A 135 -5.09 8.13 -2.17
CA GLY A 135 -5.75 9.07 -3.07
C GLY A 135 -5.01 9.28 -4.40
N PRO A 136 -5.35 10.35 -5.14
CA PRO A 136 -4.76 10.67 -6.44
C PRO A 136 -3.25 10.86 -6.41
N LEU A 137 -2.68 11.46 -5.35
CA LEU A 137 -1.25 11.74 -5.26
C LEU A 137 -0.46 10.44 -5.11
N VAL A 138 -0.86 9.57 -4.17
CA VAL A 138 -0.19 8.27 -3.98
C VAL A 138 -0.31 7.40 -5.23
N ARG A 139 -1.47 7.42 -5.92
CA ARG A 139 -1.65 6.69 -7.19
C ARG A 139 -0.71 7.21 -8.27
N THR A 140 -0.62 8.54 -8.42
CA THR A 140 0.26 9.19 -9.40
C THR A 140 1.73 8.89 -9.10
N PHE A 141 2.12 8.90 -7.83
CA PHE A 141 3.46 8.53 -7.39
C PHE A 141 3.83 7.09 -7.80
N ILE A 142 2.97 6.11 -7.49
CA ILE A 142 3.20 4.69 -7.84
C ILE A 142 3.32 4.52 -9.37
N ASN A 143 2.43 5.16 -10.13
CA ASN A 143 2.45 5.09 -11.60
C ASN A 143 3.74 5.72 -12.17
N THR A 144 4.19 6.82 -11.58
CA THR A 144 5.44 7.49 -11.98
C THR A 144 6.65 6.62 -11.68
N LEU A 145 6.68 5.95 -10.52
CA LEU A 145 7.74 5.02 -10.15
C LEU A 145 7.86 3.86 -11.15
N GLU A 146 6.72 3.30 -11.57
CA GLU A 146 6.67 2.24 -12.58
C GLU A 146 7.17 2.72 -13.95
N LYS A 147 6.73 3.90 -14.39
CA LYS A 147 7.20 4.51 -15.64
C LYS A 147 8.70 4.80 -15.61
N LYS A 148 9.24 5.34 -14.51
CA LYS A 148 10.68 5.57 -14.32
C LYS A 148 11.45 4.27 -14.43
N ARG A 149 11.01 3.20 -13.76
CA ARG A 149 11.64 1.88 -13.86
C ARG A 149 11.63 1.35 -15.29
N ALA A 150 10.49 1.43 -15.99
CA ALA A 150 10.40 1.02 -17.39
C ALA A 150 11.35 1.82 -18.29
N GLN A 151 11.48 3.14 -18.05
CA GLN A 151 12.43 3.97 -18.77
C GLN A 151 13.89 3.57 -18.48
N SER A 152 14.24 3.33 -17.21
CA SER A 152 15.59 2.87 -16.85
C SER A 152 15.94 1.54 -17.52
N LYS A 153 15.01 0.59 -17.57
CA LYS A 153 15.20 -0.69 -18.27
C LYS A 153 15.43 -0.50 -19.77
N ARG A 154 14.66 0.40 -20.40
CA ARG A 154 14.85 0.76 -21.81
C ARG A 154 16.21 1.40 -22.07
N ASN A 155 16.61 2.36 -21.23
CA ASN A 155 17.89 3.07 -21.37
C ASN A 155 19.10 2.14 -21.11
N ALA A 156 18.96 1.18 -20.20
CA ALA A 156 19.98 0.19 -19.90
C ALA A 156 20.05 -0.93 -20.97
N PHE A 157 19.23 -0.86 -22.03
CA PHE A 157 19.06 -1.93 -23.02
C PHE A 157 18.91 -3.31 -22.37
N GLU A 158 18.18 -3.38 -21.25
CA GLU A 158 17.97 -4.65 -20.56
C GLU A 158 17.26 -5.60 -21.52
N ASP A 159 17.93 -6.71 -21.84
CA ASP A 159 17.45 -7.67 -22.83
C ASP A 159 16.08 -8.21 -22.41
N ARG A 160 15.09 -7.99 -23.27
CA ARG A 160 13.72 -8.48 -23.07
C ARG A 160 13.61 -9.99 -23.29
N GLY A 161 14.60 -10.58 -23.95
CA GLY A 161 14.77 -12.02 -24.13
C GLY A 161 15.38 -12.72 -22.92
N LYS A 162 15.88 -11.98 -21.92
CA LYS A 162 16.48 -12.58 -20.72
C LYS A 162 15.46 -13.37 -19.91
N ASN A 163 15.78 -14.62 -19.58
CA ASN A 163 14.95 -15.67 -19.00
C ASN A 163 13.73 -16.09 -19.85
N THR A 164 13.77 -15.88 -21.16
CA THR A 164 12.79 -16.45 -22.09
C THR A 164 13.30 -17.77 -22.68
N LEU A 165 12.46 -18.53 -23.39
CA LEU A 165 12.88 -19.77 -24.07
C LEU A 165 14.08 -19.57 -25.02
N ASN A 166 14.25 -18.34 -25.53
CA ASN A 166 15.38 -17.96 -26.40
C ASN A 166 16.66 -17.59 -25.63
N ASP A 167 16.63 -17.49 -24.30
CA ASP A 167 17.77 -17.09 -23.45
C ASP A 167 18.80 -18.22 -23.24
N GLY A 168 18.47 -19.44 -23.70
CA GLY A 168 19.30 -20.64 -23.51
C GLY A 168 19.90 -21.20 -24.79
N TYR A 169 19.47 -20.75 -25.97
CA TYR A 169 19.96 -21.32 -27.22
C TYR A 169 21.20 -20.57 -27.71
N SER A 170 22.31 -21.29 -27.80
CA SER A 170 23.45 -20.86 -28.60
C SER A 170 23.04 -20.70 -30.06
N LYS A 171 23.78 -19.88 -30.81
CA LYS A 171 23.59 -19.69 -32.26
C LYS A 171 23.49 -21.03 -33.00
N ILE A 172 24.27 -22.02 -32.57
CA ILE A 172 24.32 -23.37 -33.15
C ILE A 172 23.02 -24.14 -32.89
N GLU A 173 22.46 -24.03 -31.69
CA GLU A 173 21.21 -24.71 -31.34
C GLU A 173 20.02 -24.08 -32.08
N LEU A 174 19.99 -22.75 -32.17
CA LEU A 174 19.03 -22.02 -33.00
C LEU A 174 19.11 -22.44 -34.48
N GLU A 175 20.32 -22.63 -35.00
CA GLU A 175 20.53 -23.10 -36.37
C GLU A 175 20.04 -24.54 -36.58
N LYS A 176 20.25 -25.42 -35.60
CA LYS A 176 19.72 -26.80 -35.64
C LYS A 176 18.20 -26.83 -35.61
N ILE A 177 17.58 -26.04 -34.73
CA ILE A 177 16.12 -25.91 -34.63
C ILE A 177 15.56 -25.36 -35.95
N SER A 178 16.18 -24.31 -36.49
CA SER A 178 15.79 -23.71 -37.77
C SER A 178 15.88 -24.73 -38.92
N ARG A 179 16.98 -25.48 -39.03
CA ARG A 179 17.13 -26.54 -40.04
C ARG A 179 16.06 -27.63 -39.91
N TYR A 180 15.77 -28.08 -38.69
CA TYR A 180 14.73 -29.08 -38.46
C TYR A 180 13.36 -28.61 -38.97
N PHE A 181 12.91 -27.42 -38.58
CA PHE A 181 11.60 -26.92 -38.97
C PHE A 181 11.48 -26.52 -40.45
N LEU A 182 12.57 -26.02 -41.05
CA LEU A 182 12.59 -25.55 -42.44
C LEU A 182 12.86 -26.66 -43.46
N ASN A 183 13.61 -27.70 -43.10
CA ASN A 183 13.99 -28.76 -44.04
C ASN A 183 13.26 -30.07 -43.75
N GLU A 184 13.18 -30.48 -42.48
CA GLU A 184 12.65 -31.81 -42.12
C GLU A 184 11.13 -31.78 -41.85
N LYS A 185 10.62 -30.73 -41.19
CA LYS A 185 9.18 -30.52 -40.90
C LYS A 185 8.50 -29.55 -41.87
N ASN A 186 9.00 -29.44 -43.11
CA ASN A 186 8.53 -28.49 -44.13
C ASN A 186 7.20 -28.91 -44.78
N SER A 187 6.16 -29.07 -43.96
CA SER A 187 4.80 -29.32 -44.42
C SER A 187 3.90 -28.10 -44.12
N PRO A 188 2.76 -27.96 -44.83
CA PRO A 188 1.80 -26.88 -44.56
C PRO A 188 1.29 -26.85 -43.11
N LEU A 189 1.22 -28.03 -42.46
CA LEU A 189 0.84 -28.17 -41.05
C LEU A 189 1.99 -27.79 -40.09
N GLY A 190 3.24 -28.13 -40.44
CA GLY A 190 4.43 -27.83 -39.64
C GLY A 190 4.77 -26.33 -39.54
N SER A 191 4.23 -25.50 -40.44
CA SER A 191 4.45 -24.04 -40.42
C SER A 191 3.70 -23.31 -39.31
N ARG A 192 2.67 -23.94 -38.70
CA ARG A 192 1.95 -23.41 -37.52
C ARG A 192 2.71 -23.61 -36.21
N ASP A 193 3.67 -24.54 -36.17
CA ASP A 193 4.46 -24.89 -34.98
C ASP A 193 5.84 -24.19 -34.95
N ARG A 194 6.11 -23.29 -35.90
CA ARG A 194 7.34 -22.49 -36.02
C ARG A 194 7.28 -21.22 -35.18
#